data_AF-A0A9D8GN26-F1
#
_entry.id   AF-A0A9D8GN26-F1
#
_cell.length_a   1.000
_cell.length_b   1.000
_cell.length_c   1.000
_cell.angle_alpha   90.00
_cell.angle_beta   90.00
_cell.angle_gamma   90.00
#
_symmetry.space_group_name_H-M   'P 1'
#
loop_
_entity.id
_entity.type
_entity.pdbx_description
1 polymer ?
#
loop_
_entity_poly.entity_id
_entity_poly.type
_entity_poly.pdbx_seq_one_letter_code
_entity_poly.pdbx_strand_id
1 'polypeptide(L)'
;MRIVPALFLAVLLPLTACGGPTYRWDRAGATEESSRADQVECRRAAASEAFRQYVYEVGFPRLGPQYWGYQTRPEYFAWRQRLEAERFFYEHRLANFCMRNKGYELVPVPNERG
;
A
#
# COMPACT_ATOMS: atom_id res chain seq x y z
N MET A 1 59.18 -5.85 11.28
CA MET A 1 58.01 -5.81 12.19
C MET A 1 57.49 -4.37 12.16
N ARG A 2 56.29 -4.01 11.72
CA ARG A 2 54.93 -4.57 11.82
C ARG A 2 54.15 -4.09 10.57
N ILE A 3 53.70 -4.96 9.67
CA ILE A 3 52.35 -5.57 9.60
C ILE A 3 51.21 -4.57 9.88
N VAL A 4 50.72 -3.96 8.79
CA VAL A 4 49.32 -3.67 8.37
C VAL A 4 48.23 -3.59 9.44
N PRO A 5 47.37 -2.56 9.41
CA PRO A 5 45.94 -2.87 9.37
C PRO A 5 45.19 -2.00 8.34
N ALA A 6 45.32 -2.36 7.06
CA ALA A 6 44.36 -2.05 6.00
C ALA A 6 43.09 -2.93 6.16
N LEU A 7 42.57 -3.03 7.39
CA LEU A 7 41.57 -4.02 7.79
C LEU A 7 40.31 -3.38 8.38
N PHE A 8 40.09 -2.08 8.12
CA PHE A 8 38.88 -1.37 8.56
C PHE A 8 37.91 -1.03 7.42
N LEU A 9 38.23 -1.37 6.17
CA LEU A 9 37.39 -1.02 5.00
C LEU A 9 36.55 -2.18 4.44
N ALA A 10 36.62 -3.38 5.03
CA ALA A 10 36.01 -4.59 4.46
C ALA A 10 34.71 -5.06 5.15
N VAL A 11 34.06 -4.23 5.96
CA VAL A 11 32.80 -4.60 6.67
C VAL A 11 31.67 -3.64 6.32
N LEU A 12 31.49 -3.37 5.02
CA LEU A 12 30.22 -2.91 4.46
C LEU A 12 29.64 -4.08 3.65
N LEU A 13 29.37 -5.19 4.33
CA LEU A 13 28.56 -6.28 3.79
C LEU A 13 27.15 -5.72 3.51
N PRO A 14 26.61 -5.90 2.30
CA PRO A 14 25.38 -5.25 1.88
C PRO A 14 24.19 -5.87 2.64
N LEU A 15 23.50 -5.07 3.44
CA LEU A 15 22.23 -5.41 4.11
C LEU A 15 21.04 -5.53 3.13
N THR A 16 21.26 -5.91 1.87
CA THR A 16 20.22 -5.85 0.82
C THR A 16 19.44 -7.15 0.62
N ALA A 17 19.60 -8.15 1.50
CA ALA A 17 18.97 -9.46 1.35
C ALA A 17 17.60 -9.61 2.04
N CYS A 18 16.84 -8.53 2.24
CA CYS A 18 15.40 -8.63 2.54
C CYS A 18 14.61 -8.85 1.23
N GLY A 19 14.90 -9.94 0.52
CA GLY A 19 14.20 -10.35 -0.69
C GLY A 19 13.04 -11.27 -0.37
N GLY A 20 12.01 -10.76 0.32
CA GLY A 20 10.76 -11.51 0.51
C GLY A 20 10.13 -11.89 -0.84
N PRO A 21 9.22 -12.89 -0.86
CA PRO A 21 8.50 -13.24 -2.08
C PRO A 21 7.81 -11.99 -2.64
N THR A 22 8.20 -11.61 -3.85
CA THR A 22 7.50 -10.57 -4.60
C THR A 22 6.25 -11.19 -5.21
N TYR A 23 5.15 -10.46 -5.22
CA TYR A 23 3.90 -10.93 -5.81
C TYR A 23 3.52 -10.05 -6.98
N ARG A 24 2.94 -10.65 -8.01
CA ARG A 24 2.43 -9.96 -9.19
C ARG A 24 1.02 -10.43 -9.51
N TRP A 25 0.20 -9.54 -10.03
CA TRP A 25 -1.09 -9.88 -10.59
C TRP A 25 -0.92 -10.56 -11.94
N ASP A 26 -1.47 -11.76 -12.09
CA ASP A 26 -1.46 -12.54 -13.32
C ASP A 26 -2.87 -12.96 -13.73
N ARG A 27 -3.12 -12.99 -15.04
CA ARG A 27 -4.39 -13.42 -15.66
C ARG A 27 -4.09 -13.97 -17.06
N ALA A 28 -4.64 -15.14 -17.37
CA ALA A 28 -4.46 -15.75 -18.68
C ALA A 28 -4.89 -14.79 -19.82
N GLY A 29 -3.99 -14.57 -20.78
CA GLY A 29 -4.24 -13.69 -21.93
C GLY A 29 -4.12 -12.18 -21.64
N ALA A 30 -3.79 -11.77 -20.42
CA ALA A 30 -3.53 -10.36 -20.13
C ALA A 30 -2.11 -9.97 -20.58
N THR A 31 -2.01 -8.91 -21.37
CA THR A 31 -0.74 -8.22 -21.62
C THR A 31 -0.33 -7.41 -20.40
N GLU A 32 0.96 -7.09 -20.25
CA GLU A 32 1.44 -6.21 -19.18
C GLU A 32 0.73 -4.85 -19.19
N GLU A 33 0.49 -4.30 -20.37
CA GLU A 33 -0.24 -3.04 -20.53
C GLU A 33 -1.68 -3.15 -20.04
N SER A 34 -2.38 -4.24 -20.39
CA SER A 34 -3.75 -4.49 -19.90
C SER A 34 -3.79 -4.69 -18.38
N SER A 35 -2.81 -5.38 -17.81
CA SER A 35 -2.68 -5.57 -16.36
C SER A 35 -2.44 -4.25 -15.64
N ARG A 36 -1.57 -3.39 -16.18
CA ARG A 36 -1.35 -2.05 -15.60
C ARG A 36 -2.59 -1.17 -15.72
N ALA A 37 -3.29 -1.21 -16.84
CA ALA A 37 -4.54 -0.47 -17.04
C ALA A 37 -5.62 -0.92 -16.05
N ASP A 38 -5.84 -2.23 -15.92
CA ASP A 38 -6.79 -2.83 -14.97
C ASP A 38 -6.45 -2.46 -13.52
N GLN A 39 -5.17 -2.50 -13.14
CA GLN A 39 -4.75 -2.08 -11.80
C GLN A 39 -5.04 -0.61 -11.52
N VAL A 40 -4.82 0.29 -12.49
CA VAL A 40 -5.11 1.72 -12.34
C VAL A 40 -6.61 1.95 -12.24
N GLU A 41 -7.40 1.28 -13.09
CA GLU A 41 -8.86 1.34 -13.07
C GLU A 41 -9.40 0.87 -11.71
N CYS A 42 -8.98 -0.31 -11.24
CA CYS A 42 -9.40 -0.86 -9.96
C CYS A 42 -9.02 0.04 -8.78
N ARG A 43 -7.83 0.66 -8.79
CA ARG A 43 -7.43 1.62 -7.75
C ARG A 43 -8.29 2.88 -7.76
N ARG A 44 -8.60 3.43 -8.94
CA ARG A 44 -9.47 4.61 -9.06
C ARG A 44 -10.89 4.32 -8.58
N ALA A 45 -11.44 3.18 -8.98
CA ALA A 45 -12.76 2.74 -8.52
C ALA A 45 -12.78 2.55 -6.99
N ALA A 46 -11.77 1.86 -6.45
CA ALA A 46 -11.62 1.62 -5.01
C ALA A 46 -11.52 2.92 -4.21
N ALA A 47 -10.74 3.90 -4.66
CA ALA A 47 -10.66 5.22 -4.03
C ALA A 47 -12.03 5.93 -4.01
N SER A 48 -12.76 5.88 -5.12
CA SER A 48 -14.10 6.51 -5.19
C SER A 48 -15.12 5.85 -4.26
N GLU A 49 -15.05 4.53 -4.11
CA GLU A 49 -15.95 3.76 -3.25
C GLU A 49 -15.56 3.90 -1.79
N ALA A 50 -14.27 3.82 -1.46
CA ALA A 50 -13.77 4.06 -0.12
C ALA A 50 -14.14 5.47 0.36
N PHE A 51 -14.02 6.49 -0.47
CA PHE A 51 -14.47 7.84 -0.11
C PHE A 51 -15.98 7.89 0.17
N ARG A 52 -16.80 7.26 -0.68
CA ARG A 52 -18.26 7.19 -0.47
C ARG A 52 -18.60 6.48 0.84
N GLN A 53 -18.09 5.28 1.05
CA GLN A 53 -18.33 4.49 2.26
C GLN A 53 -17.81 5.22 3.51
N TYR A 54 -16.62 5.82 3.44
CA TYR A 54 -16.02 6.57 4.54
C TYR A 54 -16.90 7.74 5.00
N VAL A 55 -17.51 8.49 4.07
CA VAL A 55 -18.43 9.58 4.44
C VAL A 55 -19.66 9.08 5.21
N TYR A 56 -20.10 7.84 4.97
CA TYR A 56 -21.30 7.26 5.60
C TYR A 56 -21.02 6.42 6.86
N GLU A 57 -19.90 5.68 6.91
CA GLU A 57 -19.62 4.66 7.95
C GLU A 57 -18.87 5.20 9.16
N VAL A 58 -17.82 6.01 8.96
CA VAL A 58 -16.97 6.49 10.07
C VAL A 58 -17.47 7.79 10.70
N GLY A 59 -18.66 8.23 10.29
CA GLY A 59 -19.27 9.41 10.89
C GLY A 59 -18.33 10.60 10.75
N PHE A 60 -18.00 10.97 9.50
CA PHE A 60 -17.86 12.40 9.25
C PHE A 60 -19.13 13.00 9.87
N PRO A 61 -19.07 13.84 10.93
CA PRO A 61 -20.27 14.58 11.27
C PRO A 61 -20.63 15.26 9.96
N ARG A 62 -21.88 15.16 9.52
CA ARG A 62 -22.47 15.79 8.32
C ARG A 62 -22.13 17.29 8.12
N LEU A 63 -21.33 17.85 9.01
CA LEU A 63 -21.05 19.23 9.31
C LEU A 63 -19.58 19.62 9.06
N GLY A 64 -18.74 18.70 8.60
CA GLY A 64 -17.40 19.01 8.09
C GLY A 64 -16.37 19.47 9.15
N PRO A 65 -15.12 19.73 8.72
CA PRO A 65 -14.03 20.13 9.61
C PRO A 65 -14.33 21.41 10.41
N GLN A 66 -15.28 22.24 9.95
CA GLN A 66 -15.61 23.51 10.58
C GLN A 66 -16.50 23.41 11.83
N TYR A 67 -17.11 22.26 12.14
CA TYR A 67 -18.14 22.22 13.19
C TYR A 67 -17.59 22.08 14.63
N TRP A 68 -16.36 21.62 14.86
CA TRP A 68 -15.96 21.26 16.24
C TRP A 68 -14.60 21.83 16.64
N GLY A 69 -14.56 22.56 17.77
CA GLY A 69 -13.36 22.97 18.52
C GLY A 69 -12.50 21.80 19.05
N TYR A 70 -12.45 20.71 18.30
CA TYR A 70 -11.65 19.51 18.48
C TYR A 70 -10.31 19.61 17.74
N GLN A 71 -10.16 20.47 16.72
CA GLN A 71 -8.90 20.61 15.96
C GLN A 71 -7.71 21.02 16.83
N THR A 72 -7.97 21.77 17.91
CA THR A 72 -6.97 22.23 18.88
C THR A 72 -6.67 21.18 19.95
N ARG A 73 -7.38 20.05 19.95
CA ARG A 73 -7.18 18.99 20.92
C ARG A 73 -6.07 18.03 20.49
N PRO A 74 -5.23 17.55 21.41
CA PRO A 74 -4.13 16.63 21.10
C PRO A 74 -4.58 15.36 20.38
N GLU A 75 -5.78 14.86 20.69
CA GLU A 75 -6.32 13.60 20.18
C GLU A 75 -6.77 13.70 18.71
N TYR A 76 -6.93 14.92 18.19
CA TYR A 76 -7.39 15.14 16.82
C TYR A 76 -6.43 14.57 15.78
N PHE A 77 -5.12 14.71 16.01
CA PHE A 77 -4.12 14.16 15.10
C PHE A 77 -4.16 12.63 15.08
N ALA A 78 -4.28 12.00 16.26
CA ALA A 78 -4.39 10.55 16.37
C ALA A 78 -5.68 10.01 15.72
N TRP A 79 -6.81 10.69 15.93
CA TRP A 79 -8.08 10.37 15.27
C TRP A 79 -7.97 10.49 13.75
N ARG A 80 -7.39 11.58 13.24
CA ARG A 80 -7.19 11.78 11.78
C ARG A 80 -6.30 10.68 11.20
N GLN A 81 -5.19 10.34 11.86
CA GLN A 81 -4.32 9.26 11.38
C GLN A 81 -5.03 7.91 11.34
N ARG A 82 -5.82 7.59 12.37
CA ARG A 82 -6.59 6.36 12.43
C ARG A 82 -7.54 6.26 11.23
N LEU A 83 -8.24 7.35 10.93
CA LEU A 83 -9.18 7.42 9.83
C LEU A 83 -8.53 7.29 8.46
N GLU A 84 -7.40 7.97 8.25
CA GLU A 84 -6.63 7.84 7.02
C GLU A 84 -6.10 6.41 6.84
N ALA A 85 -5.66 5.76 7.93
CA ALA A 85 -5.23 4.37 7.91
C ALA A 85 -6.38 3.40 7.58
N GLU A 86 -7.55 3.57 8.21
CA GLU A 86 -8.74 2.76 7.92
C GLU A 86 -9.15 2.89 6.44
N ARG A 87 -9.18 4.12 5.91
CA ARG A 87 -9.48 4.38 4.50
C ARG A 87 -8.49 3.65 3.59
N PHE A 88 -7.19 3.77 3.87
CA PHE A 88 -6.13 3.12 3.11
C PHE A 88 -6.31 1.59 3.03
N PHE A 89 -6.55 0.92 4.16
CA PHE A 89 -6.77 -0.53 4.16
C PHE A 89 -8.03 -0.94 3.38
N TYR A 90 -9.07 -0.12 3.46
CA TYR A 90 -10.32 -0.37 2.75
C TYR A 90 -10.16 -0.20 1.23
N GLU A 91 -9.47 0.85 0.78
CA GLU A 91 -9.10 1.05 -0.63
C GLU A 91 -8.32 -0.16 -1.18
N HIS A 92 -7.33 -0.65 -0.43
CA HIS A 92 -6.55 -1.83 -0.83
C HIS A 92 -7.41 -3.09 -0.94
N ARG A 93 -8.34 -3.31 0.00
CA ARG A 93 -9.26 -4.46 -0.04
C ARG A 93 -10.16 -4.41 -1.28
N LEU A 94 -10.73 -3.25 -1.58
CA LEU A 94 -11.60 -3.05 -2.74
C LEU A 94 -10.85 -3.21 -4.05
N ALA A 95 -9.62 -2.66 -4.14
CA ALA A 95 -8.79 -2.83 -5.32
C ALA A 95 -8.44 -4.30 -5.56
N ASN A 96 -8.09 -5.05 -4.51
CA ASN A 96 -7.81 -6.49 -4.61
C ASN A 96 -9.05 -7.29 -5.03
N PHE A 97 -10.23 -6.94 -4.51
CA PHE A 97 -11.49 -7.56 -4.90
C PHE A 97 -11.80 -7.30 -6.38
N CYS A 98 -11.62 -6.06 -6.85
CA CYS A 98 -11.78 -5.70 -8.26
C CYS A 98 -10.85 -6.52 -9.18
N MET A 99 -9.57 -6.64 -8.82
CA MET A 99 -8.61 -7.44 -9.59
C MET A 99 -9.03 -8.90 -9.66
N ARG A 100 -9.44 -9.50 -8.53
CA ARG A 100 -9.92 -10.90 -8.48
C ARG A 100 -11.18 -11.10 -9.32
N ASN A 101 -12.13 -10.17 -9.30
CA ASN A 101 -13.32 -10.25 -10.14
C ASN A 101 -13.02 -10.11 -11.64
N LYS A 102 -11.96 -9.39 -12.00
CA LYS A 102 -11.45 -9.33 -13.37
C LYS A 102 -10.69 -10.61 -13.78
N GLY A 103 -10.59 -11.60 -12.89
CA GLY A 103 -9.94 -12.89 -13.14
C GLY A 103 -8.43 -12.88 -12.86
N TYR A 104 -7.91 -11.89 -12.14
CA TYR A 104 -6.49 -11.86 -11.75
C TYR A 104 -6.24 -12.62 -10.45
N GLU A 105 -5.09 -13.27 -10.38
CA GLU A 105 -4.55 -13.91 -9.20
C GLU A 105 -3.22 -13.30 -8.79
N LEU A 106 -2.95 -13.27 -7.48
CA LEU A 106 -1.65 -12.88 -6.94
C LEU A 106 -0.73 -14.10 -6.96
N VAL A 107 0.21 -14.11 -7.89
CA VAL A 107 1.21 -15.17 -8.02
C VAL A 107 2.56 -14.71 -7.47
N PRO A 108 3.31 -15.60 -6.79
CA PRO A 108 4.68 -15.29 -6.42
C PRO A 108 5.54 -15.17 -7.68
N VAL A 109 6.38 -14.14 -7.73
CA VAL A 109 7.41 -13.98 -8.75
C VAL A 109 8.68 -14.64 -8.21
N PRO A 110 9.26 -15.62 -8.93
CA PRO A 110 10.52 -16.21 -8.53
C PRO A 110 11.59 -15.11 -8.42
N ASN A 111 12.26 -15.03 -7.26
CA ASN A 111 13.48 -14.22 -7.16
C ASN A 111 14.59 -14.99 -7.90
N GLU A 112 15.01 -14.52 -9.08
CA GLU A 112 16.08 -15.15 -9.89
C GLU A 112 17.50 -14.96 -9.30
N ARG A 113 17.67 -15.09 -7.99
CA ARG A 113 18.99 -15.09 -7.34
C ARG A 113 19.15 -16.38 -6.54
N GLY A 114 19.57 -17.43 -7.24
CA GLY A 114 20.31 -18.56 -6.67
C GLY A 114 21.79 -18.24 -6.62
#